data_AF-A0A1I5UWB5-F1
#
_entry.id   AF-A0A1I5UWB5-F1
#
_cell.length_a   1.000
_cell.length_b   1.000
_cell.length_c   1.000
_cell.angle_alpha   90.00
_cell.angle_beta   90.00
_cell.angle_gamma   90.00
#
_symmetry.space_group_name_H-M   'P 1'
#
loop_
_entity.id
_entity.type
_entity.pdbx_description
1 polymer ?
#
loop_
_entity_poly.entity_id
_entity_poly.type
_entity_poly.pdbx_seq_one_letter_code
_entity_poly.pdbx_strand_id
1 'polypeptide(L)'
;MKEEKNYIEIWGDVVELRDLVRSIFISAVSTMGLYFLAPDGSRTLQLFFGLGGALLGFIISGLLTKPKRIISSSQEEDQHIS
;
A
#
# COMPACT_ATOMS: atom_id res chain seq x y z
N MET A 1 5.58 -26.11 -2.98
CA MET A 1 4.59 -25.60 -2.02
C MET A 1 3.79 -24.52 -2.73
N LYS A 2 2.47 -24.65 -2.82
CA LYS A 2 1.61 -23.58 -3.38
C LYS A 2 1.63 -22.43 -2.36
N GLU A 3 2.15 -21.27 -2.75
CA GLU A 3 2.02 -20.04 -1.96
C GLU A 3 0.52 -19.72 -1.89
N GLU A 4 -0.14 -20.10 -0.80
CA GLU A 4 -1.51 -19.68 -0.54
C GLU A 4 -1.50 -18.16 -0.39
N LYS A 5 -2.08 -17.48 -1.39
CA LYS A 5 -2.20 -16.03 -1.34
C LYS A 5 -3.20 -15.70 -0.23
N ASN A 6 -2.67 -15.25 0.89
CA ASN A 6 -3.43 -14.89 2.07
C ASN A 6 -4.12 -13.54 1.81
N TYR A 7 -5.30 -13.60 1.19
CA TYR A 7 -6.19 -12.46 1.03
C TYR A 7 -7.02 -12.30 2.30
N ILE A 8 -7.12 -11.08 2.81
CA ILE A 8 -7.90 -10.74 4.02
C ILE A 8 -8.92 -9.68 3.63
N GLU A 9 -10.15 -9.82 4.11
CA GLU A 9 -11.17 -8.79 3.97
C GLU A 9 -11.01 -7.73 5.05
N ILE A 10 -10.80 -6.50 4.63
CA ILE A 10 -10.68 -5.34 5.50
C ILE A 10 -11.75 -4.33 5.08
N TRP A 11 -12.66 -3.99 5.99
CA TRP A 11 -13.71 -2.98 5.74
C TRP A 11 -14.52 -3.22 4.44
N GLY A 12 -14.72 -4.49 4.06
CA GLY A 12 -15.43 -4.88 2.85
C GLY A 12 -14.59 -4.85 1.55
N ASP A 13 -13.28 -4.63 1.65
CA ASP A 13 -12.34 -4.73 0.52
C ASP A 13 -11.39 -5.93 0.70
N VAL A 14 -11.12 -6.65 -0.38
CA VAL A 14 -10.26 -7.85 -0.37
C VAL A 14 -8.83 -7.43 -0.68
N VAL A 15 -7.97 -7.42 0.34
CA VAL A 15 -6.57 -7.01 0.21
C VAL A 15 -5.61 -8.17 0.47
N GLU A 16 -4.50 -8.21 -0.25
CA GLU A 16 -3.46 -9.22 -0.03
C GLU A 16 -2.67 -8.86 1.25
N LEU A 17 -2.52 -9.81 2.19
CA LEU A 17 -1.81 -9.58 3.45
C LEU A 17 -0.35 -9.12 3.21
N ARG A 18 0.27 -9.62 2.14
CA ARG A 18 1.64 -9.24 1.76
C ARG A 18 1.73 -7.77 1.39
N ASP A 19 0.75 -7.26 0.66
CA ASP A 19 0.70 -5.85 0.25
C ASP A 19 0.37 -4.96 1.45
N LEU A 20 -0.51 -5.41 2.34
CA LEU A 20 -0.81 -4.72 3.59
C LEU A 20 0.45 -4.56 4.47
N VAL A 21 1.15 -5.66 4.77
CA VAL A 21 2.36 -5.60 5.59
C VAL A 21 3.42 -4.73 4.94
N ARG A 22 3.60 -4.83 3.61
CA ARG A 22 4.54 -3.99 2.87
C ARG A 22 4.19 -2.51 2.96
N SER A 23 2.91 -2.16 2.86
CA SER A 23 2.44 -0.77 2.96
C SER A 23 2.71 -0.14 4.32
N ILE A 24 2.42 -0.89 5.39
CA ILE A 24 2.66 -0.46 6.77
C ILE A 24 4.17 -0.28 6.99
N PHE A 25 4.98 -1.22 6.50
CA PHE A 25 6.43 -1.14 6.66
C PHE A 25 7.01 0.08 5.94
N ILE A 26 6.59 0.34 4.70
CA ILE A 26 7.02 1.52 3.93
C ILE A 26 6.62 2.82 4.65
N SER A 27 5.38 2.92 5.13
CA SER A 27 4.92 4.13 5.83
C SER A 27 5.66 4.34 7.14
N ALA A 28 5.90 3.28 7.92
CA ALA A 28 6.64 3.34 9.18
C ALA A 28 8.09 3.77 8.96
N VAL A 29 8.78 3.19 7.98
CA VAL A 29 10.18 3.55 7.66
C VAL A 29 10.26 4.99 7.16
N SER A 30 9.36 5.44 6.28
CA SER A 30 9.33 6.85 5.83
C SER A 30 9.04 7.82 6.97
N THR A 31 8.09 7.49 7.85
CA THR A 31 7.73 8.30 9.03
C THR A 31 8.95 8.45 9.93
N MET A 32 9.60 7.33 10.27
CA MET A 32 10.75 7.32 11.16
C MET A 32 11.95 8.02 10.52
N GLY A 33 12.20 7.77 9.23
CA GLY A 33 13.31 8.38 8.49
C GLY A 33 13.21 9.90 8.44
N LEU A 34 12.03 10.45 8.14
CA LEU A 34 11.83 11.90 8.13
C LEU A 34 11.77 12.51 9.54
N TYR A 35 11.24 11.79 10.53
CA TYR A 35 11.29 12.21 11.92
C TYR A 35 12.73 12.40 12.41
N PHE A 36 13.64 11.46 12.11
CA PHE A 36 15.05 11.58 12.49
C PHE A 36 15.83 12.63 11.68
N LEU A 37 15.41 12.90 10.43
CA LEU A 37 16.03 13.94 9.60
C LEU A 37 15.59 15.35 10.00
N ALA A 38 14.57 15.48 10.85
CA ALA A 38 14.03 16.76 11.24
C ALA A 38 15.02 17.57 12.08
N PRO A 39 15.18 18.88 11.82
CA PRO A 39 16.18 19.70 12.50
C PRO A 39 15.91 19.86 13.99
N ASP A 40 16.99 19.78 14.77
CA ASP A 40 17.03 19.80 16.23
C ASP A 40 16.78 21.20 16.79
N GLY A 41 15.58 21.75 16.59
CA GLY A 41 15.22 23.09 17.05
C GLY A 41 13.85 23.18 17.72
N SER A 42 12.93 22.28 17.37
CA SER A 42 11.63 22.18 18.05
C SER A 42 11.02 20.79 17.88
N ARG A 43 10.51 20.22 18.97
CA ARG A 43 9.80 18.94 18.96
C ARG A 43 8.58 18.96 18.02
N THR A 44 7.98 20.13 17.83
CA THR A 44 6.89 20.36 16.89
C THR A 44 7.32 20.14 15.43
N LEU A 45 8.48 20.65 15.01
CA LEU A 45 9.00 20.42 13.66
C LEU A 45 9.28 18.92 13.40
N GLN A 46 9.82 18.22 14.40
CA GLN A 46 10.00 16.76 14.34
C GLN A 46 8.69 16.01 14.06
N LEU A 47 7.60 16.39 14.74
CA LEU A 47 6.28 15.80 14.49
C LEU A 47 5.75 16.13 13.09
N PHE A 48 5.92 17.36 12.60
CA PHE A 48 5.51 17.73 11.25
C PHE A 48 6.30 16.98 10.17
N PHE A 49 7.60 16.81 10.36
CA PHE A 49 8.43 16.00 9.46
C PHE A 49 8.04 14.53 9.49
N GLY A 50 7.81 13.96 10.67
CA GLY A 50 7.29 12.59 10.82
C GLY A 50 5.94 12.41 10.11
N LEU A 51 5.00 13.33 10.31
CA LEU A 51 3.69 13.32 9.64
C LEU A 51 3.82 13.48 8.12
N GLY A 52 4.69 14.37 7.65
CA GLY A 52 5.03 14.50 6.22
C GLY A 52 5.59 13.20 5.65
N GLY A 53 6.42 12.49 6.41
CA GLY A 53 6.95 11.19 6.06
C GLY A 53 5.91 10.09 6.03
N ALA A 54 4.95 10.10 6.96
CA ALA A 54 3.83 9.18 6.94
C ALA A 54 2.97 9.38 5.67
N LEU A 55 2.67 10.63 5.33
CA LEU A 55 1.92 10.99 4.11
C LEU A 55 2.67 10.57 2.85
N LEU A 56 3.96 10.87 2.75
CA LEU A 56 4.79 10.46 1.61
C LEU A 56 4.86 8.94 1.50
N GLY A 57 5.11 8.24 2.60
CA GLY A 57 5.14 6.78 2.65
C GLY A 57 3.80 6.16 2.25
N PHE A 58 2.68 6.77 2.66
CA PHE A 58 1.35 6.35 2.25
C PHE A 58 1.10 6.57 0.75
N ILE A 59 1.46 7.72 0.19
CA ILE A 59 1.33 7.99 -1.25
C ILE A 59 2.18 6.99 -2.06
N ILE A 60 3.44 6.80 -1.67
CA ILE A 60 4.36 5.85 -2.29
C ILE A 60 3.79 4.43 -2.21
N SER A 61 3.27 4.05 -1.06
CA SER A 61 2.64 2.75 -0.89
C SER A 61 1.39 2.60 -1.75
N GLY A 62 0.54 3.62 -1.85
CA GLY A 62 -0.66 3.59 -2.67
C GLY A 62 -0.35 3.47 -4.17
N LEU A 63 0.78 4.04 -4.62
CA LEU A 63 1.26 3.86 -5.99
C LEU A 63 1.87 2.46 -6.22
N LEU A 64 2.55 1.90 -5.21
CA LEU A 64 3.17 0.57 -5.27
C LEU A 64 2.14 -0.56 -5.19
N THR A 65 1.10 -0.40 -4.38
CA THR A 65 -0.07 -1.27 -4.35
C THR A 65 -0.81 -1.07 -5.66
N LYS A 66 -0.36 -1.79 -6.71
CA LYS A 66 -0.88 -1.65 -8.06
C LYS A 66 -2.41 -1.67 -8.03
N PRO A 67 -3.08 -0.69 -8.64
CA PRO A 67 -4.50 -0.82 -8.89
C PRO A 67 -4.66 -2.05 -9.78
N LYS A 68 -5.27 -3.11 -9.23
CA LYS A 68 -5.51 -4.38 -9.90
C LYS A 68 -6.64 -4.20 -10.93
N ARG A 69 -6.54 -3.21 -11.83
CA ARG A 69 -7.35 -3.14 -13.05
C ARG A 69 -6.80 -4.17 -14.04
N ILE A 70 -6.85 -5.43 -13.65
CA ILE A 70 -6.99 -6.51 -14.62
C ILE A 70 -8.50 -6.69 -14.68
N ILE A 71 -9.16 -5.86 -15.49
CA ILE A 71 -10.46 -6.25 -16.01
C ILE A 71 -10.14 -7.42 -16.94
N SER A 72 -9.99 -8.62 -16.37
CA SER A 72 -10.02 -9.83 -17.17
C SER A 72 -11.49 -10.00 -17.51
N SER A 73 -11.92 -9.40 -18.61
CA SER A 73 -13.10 -9.86 -19.34
C SER A 73 -12.77 -11.24 -19.91
N SER A 74 -12.59 -12.23 -19.03
CA SER A 74 -12.57 -13.64 -19.40
C SER A 74 -14.03 -14.09 -19.47
N GLN A 75 -14.67 -13.70 -20.58
CA GLN A 75 -15.79 -14.42 -21.21
C GLN A 75 -15.62 -14.28 -22.72
N GLU A 76 -14.57 -14.91 -23.25
CA GLU A 76 -14.63 -15.55 -24.55
C GLU A 76 -15.19 -16.96 -24.29
N GLU A 77 -16.50 -17.16 -24.41
CA GLU A 77 -17.18 -18.43 -24.72
C GLU A 77 -18.70 -18.22 -24.59
N ASP A 78 -19.33 -17.79 -25.69
CA ASP A 78 -20.60 -18.33 -26.19
C ASP A 78 -21.02 -17.55 -27.45
N GLN A 79 -21.46 -18.27 -28.48
CA GLN A 79 -21.96 -17.79 -29.79
C GLN A 79 -20.94 -17.71 -30.93
N HIS A 80 -20.29 -18.84 -31.24
CA HIS A 80 -19.96 -19.14 -32.64
C HIS A 80 -19.95 -20.64 -32.94
N ILE A 81 -21.10 -21.34 -32.79
CA ILE A 81 -21.48 -22.40 -33.75
C ILE A 81 -22.98 -22.32 -33.98
N SER A 82 -23.31 -21.93 -35.21
CA SER A 82 -24.63 -21.91 -35.85
C SER A 82 -25.13 -23.31 -36.21
#